data_AF-A0AAU6V8W8-F1
#
_entry.id   AF-A0AAU6V8W8-F1
#
_cell.length_a   1.000
_cell.length_b   1.000
_cell.length_c   1.000
_cell.angle_alpha   90.00
_cell.angle_beta   90.00
_cell.angle_gamma   90.00
#
_symmetry.space_group_name_H-M   'P 1'
#
loop_
_entity.id
_entity.type
_entity.pdbx_description
1 polymer ?
#
loop_
_entity_poly.entity_id
_entity_poly.type
_entity_poly.pdbx_seq_one_letter_code
_entity_poly.pdbx_strand_id
1 'polypeptide(L)'
;MILARVFLLFAISAEVAGTSTMNLLGPEGSIWGYLLMYLLIGVSYFFLSLAAKKIAIGVAYAVWEGLGIALITLVSMLLFDSRLNPQELAGLALAILGIVLVTLGESHEGDKTKVQDTGLGANSTAGNL
;
A
#
# COMPACT_ATOMS: atom_id res chain seq x y z
N MET A 1 -15.27 4.82 -0.42
CA MET A 1 -14.77 3.62 0.30
C MET A 1 -14.53 2.45 -0.67
N ILE A 2 -15.56 1.85 -1.29
CA ILE A 2 -15.38 0.71 -2.24
C ILE A 2 -14.47 1.08 -3.43
N LEU A 3 -14.65 2.25 -4.03
CA LEU A 3 -13.91 2.65 -5.23
C LEU A 3 -12.38 2.71 -5.02
N ALA A 4 -11.93 3.12 -3.83
CA ALA A 4 -10.50 3.16 -3.49
C ALA A 4 -9.89 1.75 -3.40
N ARG A 5 -10.64 0.80 -2.84
CA ARG A 5 -10.21 -0.60 -2.73
C ARG A 5 -10.09 -1.26 -4.10
N VAL A 6 -11.00 -0.94 -5.03
CA VAL A 6 -10.93 -1.43 -6.40
C VAL A 6 -9.69 -0.90 -7.11
N PHE A 7 -9.36 0.39 -6.97
CA PHE A 7 -8.12 0.95 -7.52
C PHE A 7 -6.86 0.34 -6.89
N LEU A 8 -6.86 0.08 -5.58
CA LEU A 8 -5.76 -0.62 -4.92
C LEU A 8 -5.58 -2.04 -5.45
N LEU A 9 -6.65 -2.81 -5.61
CA LEU A 9 -6.56 -4.16 -6.17
C LEU A 9 -5.98 -4.13 -7.60
N PHE A 10 -6.37 -3.14 -8.40
CA PHE A 10 -5.83 -2.96 -9.74
C PHE A 10 -4.35 -2.56 -9.73
N ALA A 11 -3.95 -1.67 -8.81
CA ALA A 11 -2.56 -1.27 -8.61
C ALA A 11 -1.68 -2.48 -8.26
N ILE A 12 -2.10 -3.27 -7.27
CA ILE A 12 -1.37 -4.46 -6.81
C ILE A 12 -1.28 -5.50 -7.93
N SER A 13 -2.36 -5.71 -8.67
CA SER A 13 -2.35 -6.67 -9.79
C SER A 13 -1.34 -6.24 -10.88
N ALA A 14 -1.30 -4.95 -11.21
CA ALA A 14 -0.35 -4.41 -12.18
C ALA A 14 1.11 -4.50 -11.68
N GLU A 15 1.34 -4.25 -10.40
CA GLU A 15 2.65 -4.39 -9.76
C GLU A 15 3.15 -5.84 -9.78
N VAL A 16 2.31 -6.78 -9.34
CA VAL A 16 2.62 -8.22 -9.33
C VAL A 16 2.90 -8.70 -10.75
N ALA A 17 2.13 -8.26 -11.74
CA ALA A 17 2.37 -8.59 -13.15
C ALA A 17 3.70 -8.00 -13.66
N GLY A 18 4.01 -6.73 -13.32
CA GLY A 18 5.25 -6.06 -13.72
C GLY A 18 6.50 -6.73 -13.15
N THR A 19 6.48 -7.03 -11.84
CA THR A 19 7.57 -7.73 -11.15
C THR A 19 7.72 -9.18 -11.62
N SER A 20 6.62 -9.88 -11.88
CA SER A 20 6.68 -11.23 -12.46
C SER A 20 7.29 -11.22 -13.87
N THR A 21 6.95 -10.21 -14.67
CA THR A 21 7.51 -10.03 -16.02
C THR A 21 9.01 -9.80 -15.97
N MET A 22 9.51 -9.05 -14.98
CA MET A 22 10.95 -8.86 -14.76
C MET A 22 11.67 -10.20 -14.54
N ASN A 23 11.09 -11.09 -13.73
CA ASN A 23 11.72 -12.38 -13.43
C ASN A 23 11.58 -13.38 -14.58
N LEU A 24 10.53 -13.28 -15.40
CA LEU A 24 10.32 -14.13 -16.59
C LEU A 24 11.14 -13.70 -17.82
N LEU A 25 11.24 -12.38 -18.09
CA LEU A 25 11.84 -11.83 -19.32
C LEU A 25 13.21 -11.18 -19.11
N GLY A 26 13.61 -10.95 -17.85
CA GLY A 26 14.90 -10.37 -17.49
C GLY A 26 16.14 -11.19 -17.90
N PRO A 27 16.14 -12.53 -17.86
CA PRO A 27 17.34 -13.33 -18.16
C PRO A 27 17.84 -13.21 -19.62
N GLU A 28 16.97 -12.91 -20.57
CA GLU A 28 17.34 -12.85 -22.01
C GLU A 28 17.83 -11.48 -22.48
N GLY A 29 17.94 -10.48 -21.59
CA GLY A 29 18.37 -9.13 -21.98
C GLY A 29 17.41 -8.43 -22.95
N SER A 30 16.15 -8.87 -23.01
CA SER A 30 15.13 -8.30 -23.88
C SER A 30 14.70 -6.93 -23.36
N ILE A 31 15.12 -5.86 -24.05
CA ILE A 31 14.72 -4.47 -23.78
C ILE A 31 13.19 -4.31 -23.65
N TRP A 32 12.44 -5.15 -24.37
CA TRP A 32 10.99 -5.20 -24.34
C TRP A 32 10.42 -5.64 -22.98
N GLY A 33 11.09 -6.57 -22.30
CA GLY A 33 10.70 -7.01 -20.95
C GLY A 33 10.83 -5.90 -19.93
N TYR A 34 11.93 -5.13 -19.97
CA TYR A 34 12.13 -3.97 -19.10
C TYR A 34 11.16 -2.83 -19.40
N LEU A 35 10.85 -2.56 -20.68
CA LEU A 35 9.85 -1.56 -21.06
C LEU A 35 8.45 -1.92 -20.54
N LEU A 36 8.06 -3.20 -20.67
CA LEU A 36 6.78 -3.68 -20.16
C LEU A 36 6.71 -3.62 -18.62
N MET A 37 7.80 -3.98 -17.94
CA MET A 37 7.93 -3.82 -16.48
C MET A 37 7.73 -2.36 -16.06
N TYR A 38 8.44 -1.41 -16.67
CA TYR A 38 8.31 0.01 -16.35
C TYR A 38 6.89 0.54 -16.60
N LEU A 39 6.26 0.12 -17.70
CA LEU A 39 4.88 0.47 -18.00
C LEU A 39 3.92 -0.02 -16.91
N LEU A 40 4.03 -1.30 -16.52
CA LEU A 40 3.17 -1.91 -15.51
C LEU A 40 3.35 -1.30 -14.11
N ILE A 41 4.59 -1.03 -13.70
CA ILE A 41 4.87 -0.32 -12.45
C ILE A 41 4.31 1.11 -12.50
N GLY A 42 4.49 1.82 -13.62
CA GLY A 42 3.92 3.16 -13.79
C GLY A 42 2.39 3.16 -13.68
N VAL A 43 1.74 2.17 -14.27
CA VAL A 43 0.29 1.97 -14.16
C VAL A 43 -0.11 1.67 -12.70
N SER A 44 0.64 0.85 -11.98
CA SER A 44 0.40 0.59 -10.55
C SER A 44 0.42 1.87 -9.73
N TYR A 45 1.49 2.67 -9.84
CA TYR A 45 1.61 3.95 -9.13
C TYR A 45 0.52 4.95 -9.51
N PHE A 46 0.07 4.95 -10.76
CA PHE A 46 -1.04 5.79 -11.20
C PHE A 46 -2.34 5.42 -10.46
N PHE A 47 -2.68 4.12 -10.38
CA PHE A 47 -3.86 3.66 -9.65
C PHE A 47 -3.74 3.88 -8.14
N LEU A 48 -2.53 3.72 -7.57
CA LEU A 48 -2.24 4.05 -6.18
C LEU A 48 -2.50 5.54 -5.91
N SER A 49 -2.07 6.43 -6.79
CA SER A 49 -2.33 7.88 -6.67
C SER A 49 -3.84 8.19 -6.66
N LEU A 50 -4.62 7.49 -7.49
CA LEU A 50 -6.08 7.61 -7.49
C LEU A 50 -6.72 7.10 -6.20
N ALA A 51 -6.20 6.02 -5.62
CA ALA A 51 -6.64 5.51 -4.33
C ALA A 51 -6.29 6.47 -3.18
N ALA A 52 -5.07 7.03 -3.17
CA ALA A 52 -4.59 7.99 -2.18
C ALA A 52 -5.38 9.32 -2.19
N LYS A 53 -6.08 9.65 -3.28
CA LYS A 53 -7.04 10.78 -3.29
C LYS A 53 -8.34 10.48 -2.53
N LYS A 54 -8.61 9.23 -2.17
CA LYS A 54 -9.88 8.77 -1.58
C LYS A 54 -9.73 8.27 -0.14
N ILE A 55 -8.53 7.88 0.28
CA ILE A 55 -8.20 7.40 1.64
C ILE A 55 -6.88 8.05 2.11
N ALA A 56 -6.57 7.97 3.40
CA ALA A 56 -5.29 8.45 3.92
C ALA A 56 -4.12 7.80 3.17
N ILE A 57 -3.11 8.61 2.83
CA ILE A 57 -1.96 8.17 2.04
C ILE A 57 -1.19 7.06 2.76
N GLY A 58 -1.04 7.13 4.08
CA GLY A 58 -0.39 6.11 4.90
C GLY A 58 -1.07 4.75 4.76
N VAL A 59 -2.38 4.68 5.03
CA VAL A 59 -3.19 3.47 4.83
C VAL A 59 -3.06 2.91 3.40
N ALA A 60 -3.12 3.77 2.38
CA ALA A 60 -3.01 3.34 0.99
C ALA A 60 -1.66 2.67 0.69
N TYR A 61 -0.56 3.30 1.13
CA TYR A 61 0.79 2.76 0.97
C TYR A 61 0.99 1.49 1.78
N ALA A 62 0.52 1.43 3.03
CA ALA A 62 0.65 0.26 3.89
C ALA A 62 -0.03 -0.97 3.28
N VAL A 63 -1.24 -0.80 2.74
CA VAL A 63 -1.98 -1.89 2.07
C VAL A 63 -1.33 -2.27 0.75
N TRP A 64 -0.91 -1.28 -0.05
CA TRP A 64 -0.30 -1.52 -1.36
C TRP A 64 1.02 -2.28 -1.23
N GLU A 65 1.98 -1.77 -0.46
CA GLU A 65 3.26 -2.42 -0.21
C GLU A 65 3.09 -3.78 0.48
N GLY A 66 2.19 -3.86 1.47
CA GLY A 66 2.04 -5.08 2.24
C GLY A 66 1.41 -6.23 1.48
N LEU A 67 0.33 -5.96 0.74
CA LEU A 67 -0.31 -6.99 -0.08
C LEU A 67 0.50 -7.27 -1.36
N GLY A 68 1.17 -6.24 -1.92
CA GLY A 68 2.08 -6.36 -3.04
C GLY A 68 3.22 -7.34 -2.75
N ILE A 69 3.99 -7.09 -1.68
CA ILE A 69 5.10 -7.97 -1.29
C ILE A 69 4.61 -9.40 -1.02
N ALA A 70 3.52 -9.57 -0.26
CA ALA A 70 2.98 -10.90 0.04
C ALA A 70 2.61 -11.69 -1.23
N LEU A 71 1.95 -11.04 -2.20
CA LEU A 71 1.58 -11.66 -3.47
C LEU A 71 2.78 -11.91 -4.38
N ILE A 72 3.73 -10.98 -4.47
CA ILE A 72 4.96 -11.16 -5.24
C ILE A 72 5.75 -12.35 -4.70
N THR A 73 5.89 -12.46 -3.37
CA THR A 73 6.57 -13.61 -2.76
C THR A 73 5.83 -14.91 -3.04
N LEU A 74 4.49 -14.92 -2.95
CA LEU A 74 3.67 -16.09 -3.27
C LEU A 74 3.84 -16.52 -4.73
N VAL A 75 3.78 -15.56 -5.65
CA VAL A 75 4.02 -15.78 -7.08
C VAL A 75 5.45 -16.27 -7.32
N SER A 76 6.44 -15.72 -6.62
CA SER A 76 7.84 -16.16 -6.69
C SER A 76 7.99 -17.64 -6.36
N MET A 77 7.35 -18.09 -5.26
CA MET A 77 7.35 -19.50 -4.85
C MET A 77 6.62 -20.41 -5.86
N LEU A 78 5.47 -19.98 -6.37
CA LEU A 78 4.62 -20.81 -7.24
C LEU A 78 5.11 -20.88 -8.69
N LEU A 79 5.50 -19.76 -9.29
CA LEU A 79 5.90 -19.70 -10.70
C LEU A 79 7.38 -20.02 -10.92
N PHE A 80 8.24 -19.77 -9.93
CA PHE A 80 9.70 -19.89 -10.10
C PHE A 80 10.32 -20.94 -9.18
N ASP A 81 9.49 -21.74 -8.48
CA ASP A 81 9.91 -22.83 -7.58
C ASP A 81 11.04 -22.41 -6.61
N SER A 82 11.01 -21.12 -6.23
CA SER A 82 12.04 -20.53 -5.38
C SER A 82 11.89 -21.08 -3.96
N ARG A 83 12.88 -21.87 -3.55
CA ARG A 83 12.95 -22.41 -2.18
C ARG A 83 13.35 -21.29 -1.24
N LEU A 84 12.38 -20.76 -0.50
CA LEU A 84 12.65 -19.82 0.57
C LEU A 84 13.41 -20.51 1.70
N ASN A 85 14.56 -19.96 2.07
CA ASN A 85 15.30 -20.37 3.26
C ASN A 85 14.47 -20.02 4.51
N PRO A 86 14.50 -20.83 5.60
CA PRO A 86 13.94 -20.47 6.90
C PRO A 86 14.22 -19.02 7.35
N GLN A 87 15.39 -18.46 7.02
CA GLN A 87 15.74 -17.06 7.33
C GLN A 87 14.91 -16.05 6.53
N GLU A 88 14.65 -16.32 5.25
CA GLU A 88 13.83 -15.46 4.38
C GLU A 88 12.37 -15.48 4.81
N LEU A 89 11.88 -16.65 5.23
CA LEU A 89 10.53 -16.81 5.77
C LEU A 89 10.34 -16.01 7.07
N ALA A 90 11.35 -16.01 7.95
CA ALA A 90 11.33 -15.19 9.16
C ALA A 90 11.33 -13.68 8.84
N GLY A 91 12.12 -13.26 7.84
CA GLY A 91 12.11 -11.88 7.36
C GLY A 91 10.76 -11.44 6.80
N LEU A 92 10.13 -12.29 5.97
CA LEU A 92 8.80 -12.05 5.43
C LEU A 92 7.74 -11.95 6.54
N ALA A 93 7.81 -12.82 7.55
CA ALA A 93 6.91 -12.78 8.70
C ALA A 93 7.05 -11.46 9.48
N LEU A 94 8.29 -10.99 9.72
CA LEU A 94 8.54 -9.69 10.35
C LEU A 94 8.00 -8.52 9.52
N ALA A 95 8.19 -8.55 8.19
CA ALA A 95 7.69 -7.51 7.30
C ALA A 95 6.16 -7.39 7.40
N ILE A 96 5.45 -8.53 7.29
CA ILE A 96 3.99 -8.59 7.45
C ILE A 96 3.57 -8.05 8.82
N LEU A 97 4.27 -8.45 9.88
CA LEU A 97 4.00 -7.97 11.24
C LEU A 97 4.15 -6.44 11.35
N GLY A 98 5.18 -5.87 10.75
CA GLY A 98 5.41 -4.43 10.70
C GLY A 98 4.27 -3.68 10.00
N ILE A 99 3.80 -4.20 8.86
CA ILE A 99 2.66 -3.63 8.12
C ILE A 99 1.38 -3.65 8.97
N VAL A 100 1.10 -4.77 9.63
CA VAL A 100 -0.06 -4.89 10.53
C VAL A 100 0.02 -3.87 11.67
N LEU A 101 1.21 -3.69 12.26
CA LEU A 101 1.41 -2.74 13.34
C LEU A 101 1.16 -1.29 12.91
N VAL A 102 1.66 -0.90 11.72
CA VAL A 102 1.42 0.43 11.13
C VAL A 102 -0.07 0.64 10.86
N THR A 103 -0.73 -0.36 10.27
CA THR A 103 -2.16 -0.32 9.94
C THR A 103 -3.03 -0.17 11.20
N LEU A 104 -2.66 -0.83 12.30
CA LEU A 104 -3.32 -0.69 13.59
C LEU A 104 -3.02 0.66 14.27
N GLY A 105 -1.80 1.19 14.10
CA GLY A 105 -1.38 2.49 14.63
C GLY A 105 -2.19 3.66 14.06
N GLU A 106 -2.51 3.64 12.77
CA GLU A 106 -3.34 4.68 12.12
C GLU A 106 -4.79 4.72 12.64
N SER A 107 -5.25 3.70 13.36
CA SER A 107 -6.60 3.66 13.94
C SER A 107 -6.81 4.62 15.12
N HIS A 108 -5.80 5.42 15.51
CA HIS A 108 -5.84 6.34 16.65
C HIS A 108 -5.86 7.85 16.34
N GLU A 109 -6.00 8.27 15.08
CA GLU A 109 -6.11 9.71 14.72
C GLU A 109 -7.53 10.19 14.37
N GLY A 110 -8.56 9.36 14.60
CA GLY A 110 -9.97 9.73 14.43
C GLY A 110 -10.62 10.46 15.61
N ASP A 111 -9.91 10.70 16.72
CA ASP A 111 -10.46 11.25 17.97
C ASP A 111 -9.62 12.41 18.51
N LYS A 112 -9.37 13.45 17.70
CA LYS A 112 -8.78 14.71 18.19
C LYS A 112 -9.50 15.97 17.72
N THR A 113 -10.40 15.88 16.73
CA THR A 113 -11.02 17.08 16.14
C THR A 113 -12.37 17.45 16.76
N LYS A 114 -12.96 16.63 17.65
CA LYS A 114 -14.31 16.89 18.17
C LYS A 114 -14.39 17.61 19.52
N VAL A 115 -13.27 17.87 20.19
CA VAL A 115 -13.28 18.47 21.54
C VAL A 115 -12.94 19.98 21.53
N GLN A 116 -12.32 20.51 20.47
CA GLN A 116 -11.86 21.91 20.46
C GLN A 116 -12.89 22.93 19.94
N ASP A 117 -13.93 22.50 19.20
CA ASP A 117 -14.97 23.41 18.69
C ASP A 117 -16.16 23.64 19.65
N THR A 118 -16.33 22.80 20.67
CA THR A 118 -17.40 22.96 21.67
C THR A 118 -17.05 23.91 22.82
N GLY A 119 -15.82 24.44 22.87
CA GLY A 119 -15.32 25.23 24.00
C GLY A 119 -15.23 26.75 23.80
N LEU A 120 -15.46 27.27 22.58
CA LEU A 120 -15.15 28.67 22.25
C LEU A 120 -16.36 29.59 21.99
N GLY A 121 -17.59 29.08 22.14
CA GLY A 121 -18.82 29.84 21.89
C GLY A 121 -19.52 30.48 23.10
N ALA A 122 -19.03 30.27 24.34
CA ALA A 122 -19.81 30.59 25.56
C ALA A 122 -19.30 31.78 26.40
N ASN A 123 -18.23 32.50 26.01
CA ASN A 123 -17.65 33.54 26.86
C ASN A 123 -17.37 34.88 26.16
N SER A 124 -18.28 35.35 25.30
CA SER A 124 -18.19 36.67 24.67
C SER A 124 -19.51 37.46 24.71
N THR A 125 -20.25 37.35 25.82
CA THR A 125 -21.49 38.13 26.04
C THR A 125 -21.69 38.64 27.47
N ALA A 126 -20.74 38.42 28.39
CA ALA A 126 -20.90 38.80 29.81
C ALA A 126 -20.07 40.04 30.24
N GLY A 127 -19.52 40.81 29.30
CA GLY A 127 -18.53 41.87 29.60
C GLY A 127 -18.89 43.29 29.16
N ASN A 128 -20.16 43.60 28.89
CA ASN A 128 -20.57 44.96 28.55
C ASN A 128 -21.99 45.28 29.04
N LEU A 129 -22.15 45.41 30.36
CA LEU A 129 -23.15 46.23 31.06
C LEU A 129 -22.58 46.67 32.40
#